data_AF-A0AB37UR05-F1
#
_entry.id   AF-A0AB37UR05-F1
#
_cell.length_a   1.000
_cell.length_b   1.000
_cell.length_c   1.000
_cell.angle_alpha   90.00
_cell.angle_beta   90.00
_cell.angle_gamma   90.00
#
_symmetry.space_group_name_H-M   'P 1'
#
loop_
_entity.id
_entity.type
_entity.pdbx_description
1 polymer ?
#
loop_
_entity_poly.entity_id
_entity_poly.type
_entity_poly.pdbx_seq_one_letter_code
_entity_poly.pdbx_strand_id
1 'polypeptide(L)' 'MHGEEVIITKDEQPLVQLTPLLAAQRRRQPGNAKGLVIISDDFDEPLEDFKDYMS' A
#
# COMPACT_ATOMS: atom_id res chain seq x y z
N MET A 1 -11.30 17.84 -8.38
CA MET A 1 -11.92 16.55 -8.01
C MET A 1 -13.24 16.38 -8.75
N HIS A 2 -13.22 16.25 -10.07
CA HIS A 2 -14.44 16.00 -10.84
C HIS A 2 -14.20 14.71 -11.60
N GLY A 3 -14.33 13.59 -10.90
CA GLY A 3 -14.44 12.31 -11.57
C GLY A 3 -15.90 12.11 -12.00
N GLU A 4 -16.10 11.40 -13.08
CA GLU A 4 -17.42 11.07 -13.61
C GLU A 4 -17.82 9.66 -13.18
N GLU A 5 -19.13 9.42 -13.08
CA GLU A 5 -19.65 8.07 -12.89
C GLU A 5 -19.82 7.40 -14.25
N VAL A 6 -19.29 6.18 -14.38
CA VAL A 6 -19.35 5.40 -15.62
C VAL A 6 -19.97 4.05 -15.32
N ILE A 7 -21.01 3.68 -16.09
CA ILE A 7 -21.63 2.36 -16.03
C ILE A 7 -21.12 1.54 -17.22
N ILE A 8 -20.50 0.39 -16.93
CA ILE A 8 -20.07 -0.59 -17.92
C ILE A 8 -21.13 -1.67 -18.01
N THR A 9 -21.74 -1.82 -19.19
CA THR A 9 -22.75 -2.85 -19.47
C THR A 9 -22.14 -4.03 -20.23
N LYS A 10 -22.74 -5.21 -20.06
CA LYS A 10 -22.52 -6.39 -20.88
C LYS A 10 -23.89 -6.95 -21.26
N ASP A 11 -24.13 -7.22 -22.53
CA ASP A 11 -25.43 -7.72 -23.03
C ASP A 11 -26.61 -6.81 -22.62
N GLU A 12 -26.39 -5.49 -22.72
CA GLU A 12 -27.32 -4.42 -22.29
C GLU A 12 -27.65 -4.41 -20.79
N GLN A 13 -27.00 -5.27 -19.99
CA GLN A 13 -27.16 -5.34 -18.55
C GLN A 13 -26.00 -4.61 -17.86
N PRO A 14 -26.27 -3.69 -16.90
CA PRO A 14 -25.23 -3.02 -16.15
C PRO A 14 -24.47 -4.04 -15.28
N LEU A 15 -23.15 -4.08 -15.44
CA LEU A 15 -22.28 -5.04 -14.75
C LEU A 15 -21.38 -4.38 -13.71
N VAL A 16 -20.82 -3.21 -14.03
CA VAL A 16 -19.86 -2.51 -13.17
C VAL A 16 -20.18 -1.01 -13.17
N GLN A 17 -20.12 -0.39 -11.99
CA GLN A 17 -20.12 1.05 -11.84
C GLN A 17 -18.75 1.51 -11.39
N LEU A 18 -18.10 2.33 -12.20
CA LEU A 18 -16.91 3.08 -11.81
C LEU A 18 -17.38 4.42 -11.27
N THR A 19 -17.12 4.67 -9.99
CA THR A 19 -17.40 5.97 -9.35
C THR A 19 -16.09 6.55 -8.83
N PRO A 20 -15.95 7.88 -8.78
CA PRO A 20 -14.74 8.51 -8.25
C PRO A 20 -14.55 8.12 -6.80
N LEU A 21 -13.36 7.60 -6.48
CA LEU A 21 -12.99 7.38 -5.09
C LEU A 21 -12.79 8.73 -4.42
N LEU A 22 -13.79 9.16 -3.64
CA LEU A 22 -13.65 10.27 -2.70
C LEU A 22 -12.75 9.80 -1.55
N ALA A 23 -11.44 9.80 -1.80
CA ALA A 23 -10.48 9.49 -0.76
C ALA A 23 -10.64 10.56 0.34
N ALA A 24 -11.18 10.15 1.49
CA ALA A 24 -10.87 10.85 2.72
C ALA A 24 -9.35 10.76 2.84
N GLN A 25 -8.63 11.83 2.48
CA GLN A 25 -7.21 11.93 2.74
C GLN A 25 -7.06 11.84 4.25
N ARG A 26 -6.86 10.63 4.76
CA ARG A 26 -6.42 10.45 6.14
C ARG A 26 -5.12 11.22 6.22
N ARG A 27 -5.15 12.30 6.99
CA ARG A 27 -3.97 13.12 7.22
C ARG A 27 -2.90 12.18 7.79
N ARG A 28 -1.75 12.11 7.12
CA ARG A 28 -0.62 11.34 7.63
C ARG A 28 -0.28 11.88 9.02
N GLN A 29 -0.22 11.00 10.01
CA GLN A 29 0.20 11.34 11.36
C GLN A 29 1.58 10.69 11.60
N PRO A 30 2.65 11.48 11.73
CA PRO A 30 3.97 10.92 12.04
C PRO A 30 3.94 10.28 13.43
N GLY A 31 4.71 9.21 13.62
CA GLY A 31 4.84 8.56 14.94
C GLY A 31 3.72 7.58 15.31
N ASN A 32 2.78 7.26 14.41
CA ASN A 32 1.72 6.26 14.66
C ASN A 32 2.24 4.86 15.08
N ALA A 33 3.47 4.53 14.74
CA ALA A 33 4.11 3.27 15.10
C ALA A 33 5.23 3.44 16.15
N LYS A 34 5.31 4.59 16.83
CA LYS A 34 6.35 4.85 17.83
C LYS A 34 6.29 3.81 18.94
N GLY A 35 7.40 3.10 19.16
CA GLY A 35 7.51 2.06 20.19
C GLY A 35 6.90 0.71 19.81
N LEU A 36 6.30 0.57 18.62
CA LEU A 36 5.79 -0.70 18.11
C LEU A 36 6.82 -1.48 17.28
N VAL A 37 7.84 -0.78 16.78
CA VAL A 37 8.93 -1.38 16.01
C VAL A 37 10.16 -1.45 16.90
N ILE A 38 10.69 -2.65 17.07
CA ILE A 38 11.95 -2.92 17.76
C ILE A 38 12.92 -3.40 16.69
N ILE A 39 14.06 -2.75 16.60
CA ILE A 39 15.16 -3.14 15.72
C ILE A 39 16.17 -3.88 16.58
N SER A 40 16.57 -5.07 16.12
CA SER A 40 17.61 -5.86 16.79
C SER A 40 18.98 -5.25 16.55
N ASP A 41 19.92 -5.45 17.48
CA ASP A 41 21.28 -4.89 17.38
C ASP A 41 22.05 -5.41 16.15
N ASP A 42 21.69 -6.61 15.67
CA ASP A 42 22.26 -7.29 14.51
C ASP A 42 21.52 -7.01 13.18
N PHE A 43 20.58 -6.06 13.14
CA PHE A 43 19.72 -5.84 11.96
C PHE A 43 20.51 -5.55 10.67
N ASP A 44 21.63 -4.83 10.79
CA ASP A 44 22.49 -4.49 9.65
C ASP A 44 23.50 -5.61 9.32
N GLU A 45 23.56 -6.68 10.11
CA GLU A 45 24.44 -7.81 9.85
C GLU A 45 23.97 -8.61 8.63
N PRO A 46 24.91 -9.12 7.81
CA PRO A 46 24.57 -9.94 6.67
C PRO A 46 23.97 -11.27 7.12
N LEU A 47 22.95 -11.74 6.39
CA LEU A 47 22.39 -13.06 6.61
C LEU A 47 23.44 -14.14 6.35
N GLU A 48 23.41 -15.22 7.15
CA GLU A 48 24.38 -16.31 7.04
C GLU A 48 24.41 -16.95 5.65
N ASP A 49 23.25 -17.11 5.01
CA ASP A 49 23.11 -17.66 3.66
C ASP A 49 23.75 -16.78 2.56
N PHE A 50 24.09 -15.53 2.88
CA PHE A 50 24.67 -14.57 1.94
C PHE A 50 26.21 -14.52 2.02
N LYS A 51 26.84 -15.30 2.91
CA LYS A 51 28.30 -15.34 3.07
C LYS A 51 29.05 -15.59 1.76
N ASP A 52 28.52 -16.48 0.91
CA ASP A 52 29.13 -16.87 -0.36
C ASP A 52 29.14 -15.74 -1.41
N TYR A 53 28.34 -14.68 -1.21
CA TYR A 53 28.16 -13.57 -2.15
C TYR A 53 28.89 -12.28 -1.75
N MET A 54 29.59 -12.25 -0.62
CA MET A 54 30.30 -11.07 -0.10
C MET A 54 31.78 -11.01 -0.52
N SER A 55 32.17 -11.77 -1.55
CA SER A 55 33.55 -11.85 -2.08
C SER A 55 33.82 -10.86 -3.21
#